data_AF-A0A060CEK0-F1
#
_entry.id   AF-A0A060CEK0-F1
#
_cell.length_a   1.000
_cell.length_b   1.000
_cell.length_c   1.000
_cell.angle_alpha   90.00
_cell.angle_beta   90.00
_cell.angle_gamma   90.00
#
_symmetry.space_group_name_H-M   'P 1'
#
loop_
_entity.id
_entity.type
_entity.pdbx_description
1 polymer ?
#
loop_
_entity_poly.entity_id
_entity_poly.type
_entity_poly.pdbx_seq_one_letter_code
_entity_poly.pdbx_strand_id
1 'polypeptide(L)'
;MNIKALYHRPDSNFCFPLSDHEITIRLRVDAADHFAKVELVYNSKYLIQGQQLVKTMARAYDDGTFAYYEITLDLKDTRLAYVFRLYEGSQAYYFSERGLTQTYDFNLSYYDFFQFPFINDADVIKVPAWTKKALFYEIFVDRF
;
A
#
# COMPACT_ATOMS: atom_id res chain seq x y z
N MET A 1 9.64 -14.54 -9.90
CA MET A 1 8.96 -13.23 -9.86
C MET A 1 8.59 -12.76 -11.25
N ASN A 2 7.30 -12.66 -11.55
CA ASN A 2 6.79 -12.06 -12.78
C ASN A 2 6.70 -10.53 -12.64
N ILE A 3 7.73 -9.83 -13.14
CA ILE A 3 7.85 -8.37 -13.03
C ILE A 3 6.66 -7.62 -13.66
N LYS A 4 6.03 -8.18 -14.70
CA LYS A 4 4.89 -7.54 -15.38
C LYS A 4 3.62 -7.47 -14.53
N ALA A 5 3.50 -8.36 -13.53
CA ALA A 5 2.36 -8.39 -12.62
C ALA A 5 2.55 -7.46 -11.41
N LEU A 6 3.80 -7.12 -11.08
CA LEU A 6 4.17 -6.25 -9.99
C LEU A 6 3.61 -4.84 -10.21
N TYR A 7 2.76 -4.39 -9.30
CA TYR A 7 2.08 -3.10 -9.47
C TYR A 7 1.69 -2.46 -8.15
N HIS A 8 1.95 -1.16 -8.08
CA HIS A 8 1.48 -0.27 -7.05
C HIS A 8 1.30 1.12 -7.65
N ARG A 9 0.35 1.87 -7.11
CA ARG A 9 0.17 3.29 -7.39
C ARG A 9 -0.12 3.98 -6.05
N PRO A 10 0.50 5.13 -5.73
CA PRO A 10 0.30 5.82 -4.46
C PRO A 10 -1.03 6.61 -4.45
N ASP A 11 -2.12 5.94 -4.82
CA ASP A 11 -3.45 6.52 -5.00
C ASP A 11 -4.52 5.41 -5.02
N SER A 12 -5.80 5.80 -5.02
CA SER A 12 -6.96 4.94 -5.23
C SER A 12 -6.97 3.72 -4.30
N ASN A 13 -7.34 2.54 -4.79
CA ASN A 13 -7.42 1.29 -4.02
C ASN A 13 -6.06 0.70 -3.62
N PHE A 14 -4.95 1.34 -3.97
CA PHE A 14 -3.59 0.88 -3.65
C PHE A 14 -2.92 1.67 -2.53
N CYS A 15 -3.33 2.91 -2.31
CA CYS A 15 -2.83 3.74 -1.22
C CYS A 15 -3.94 4.73 -0.82
N PHE A 16 -4.53 4.55 0.36
CA PHE A 16 -5.65 5.39 0.80
C PHE A 16 -5.70 5.51 2.33
N PRO A 17 -6.06 6.69 2.85
CA PRO A 17 -6.22 6.89 4.28
C PRO A 17 -7.53 6.26 4.79
N LEU A 18 -7.49 5.73 6.01
CA LEU A 18 -8.65 5.24 6.76
C LEU A 18 -9.10 6.23 7.85
N SER A 19 -8.15 7.03 8.34
CA SER A 19 -8.35 8.10 9.32
C SER A 19 -7.32 9.20 9.07
N ASP A 20 -7.21 10.18 9.97
CA ASP A 20 -6.22 11.26 9.89
C ASP A 20 -4.77 10.79 10.20
N HIS A 21 -4.58 9.56 10.69
CA HIS A 21 -3.28 8.96 11.00
C HIS A 21 -3.08 7.56 10.42
N GLU A 22 -4.15 6.89 9.98
CA GLU A 22 -4.08 5.54 9.41
C GLU A 22 -4.12 5.56 7.89
N ILE A 23 -3.19 4.83 7.26
CA ILE A 23 -3.13 4.67 5.80
C ILE A 23 -2.94 3.20 5.42
N THR A 24 -3.71 2.74 4.43
CA THR A 24 -3.59 1.39 3.88
C THR A 24 -2.81 1.45 2.57
N ILE A 25 -1.84 0.54 2.44
CA ILE A 25 -0.96 0.42 1.27
C ILE A 25 -1.03 -1.02 0.78
N ARG A 26 -1.19 -1.16 -0.53
CA ARG A 26 -1.35 -2.46 -1.20
C ARG A 26 -0.34 -2.61 -2.33
N LEU A 27 0.21 -3.81 -2.47
CA LEU A 27 1.06 -4.23 -3.58
C LEU A 27 0.38 -5.39 -4.30
N ARG A 28 0.23 -5.29 -5.62
CA ARG A 28 -0.22 -6.41 -6.45
C ARG A 28 0.99 -7.15 -7.03
N VAL A 29 0.91 -8.47 -7.04
CA VAL A 29 1.88 -9.39 -7.65
C VAL A 29 1.14 -10.47 -8.44
N ASP A 30 1.86 -11.27 -9.22
CA ASP A 30 1.29 -12.48 -9.83
C ASP A 30 0.83 -13.45 -8.74
N ALA A 31 -0.34 -14.08 -8.90
CA ALA A 31 -0.82 -15.05 -7.92
C ALA A 31 0.13 -16.25 -7.76
N ALA A 32 0.86 -16.63 -8.79
CA ALA A 32 1.84 -17.71 -8.72
C ALA A 32 3.17 -17.31 -8.05
N ASP A 33 3.41 -16.01 -7.84
CA ASP A 33 4.62 -15.56 -7.16
C ASP A 33 4.51 -15.81 -5.64
N HIS A 34 5.50 -16.52 -5.10
CA HIS A 34 5.62 -16.80 -3.68
C HIS A 34 6.91 -16.18 -3.12
N PHE A 35 6.76 -15.02 -2.49
CA PHE A 35 7.85 -14.35 -1.80
C PHE A 35 8.05 -14.96 -0.41
N ALA A 36 9.31 -15.15 -0.01
CA ALA A 36 9.65 -15.54 1.35
C ALA A 36 9.20 -14.47 2.36
N LYS A 37 9.24 -13.20 1.93
CA LYS A 37 8.82 -12.04 2.71
C LYS A 37 8.56 -10.86 1.78
N VAL A 38 7.55 -10.05 2.10
CA VAL A 38 7.32 -8.74 1.49
C VAL A 38 7.30 -7.72 2.60
N GLU A 39 8.12 -6.69 2.49
CA GLU A 39 8.23 -5.61 3.47
C GLU A 39 7.93 -4.27 2.84
N LEU A 40 7.36 -3.39 3.63
CA LEU A 40 7.30 -1.98 3.37
C LEU A 40 8.44 -1.31 4.14
N VAL A 41 9.35 -0.67 3.41
CA VAL A 41 10.41 0.17 4.00
C VAL A 41 9.97 1.61 3.85
N TYR A 42 9.72 2.30 4.96
CA TYR A 42 9.03 3.58 4.97
C TYR A 42 9.56 4.51 6.05
N ASN A 43 9.31 5.81 5.90
CA ASN A 43 9.36 6.81 6.97
C ASN A 43 8.69 8.11 6.49
N SER A 44 8.74 9.16 7.30
CA SER A 44 8.54 10.53 6.82
C SER A 44 9.47 10.82 5.63
N LYS A 45 8.97 11.48 4.60
CA LYS A 45 9.76 11.84 3.39
C LYS A 45 11.01 12.68 3.69
N TYR A 46 11.05 13.34 4.86
CA TYR A 46 12.20 14.11 5.32
C TYR A 46 13.22 13.28 6.11
N LEU A 47 12.84 12.09 6.58
CA LEU A 47 13.67 11.24 7.44
C LEU A 47 14.15 9.97 6.73
N ILE A 48 13.42 9.52 5.69
CA ILE A 48 13.66 8.22 5.04
C ILE A 48 15.07 8.03 4.48
N GLN A 49 15.79 9.11 4.17
CA GLN A 49 17.17 9.01 3.69
C GLN A 49 18.12 8.52 4.80
N GLY A 50 17.91 8.97 6.04
CA GLY A 50 18.77 8.66 7.18
C GLY A 50 18.23 7.58 8.12
N GLN A 51 16.91 7.42 8.18
CA GLN A 51 16.25 6.45 9.06
C GLN A 51 15.10 5.77 8.33
N GLN A 52 15.13 4.45 8.28
CA GLN A 52 14.05 3.65 7.69
C GLN A 52 13.36 2.82 8.77
N LEU A 53 12.04 2.82 8.73
CA LEU A 53 11.21 1.87 9.44
C LEU A 53 10.86 0.73 8.48
N VAL A 54 10.66 -0.47 9.02
CA VAL A 54 10.34 -1.65 8.22
C VAL A 54 9.16 -2.37 8.86
N LYS A 55 8.15 -2.70 8.06
CA LYS A 55 7.08 -3.61 8.47
C LYS A 55 6.85 -4.68 7.40
N THR A 56 6.59 -5.91 7.84
CA THR A 56 6.21 -7.01 6.95
C THR A 56 4.75 -6.84 6.53
N MET A 57 4.47 -7.02 5.24
CA MET A 57 3.13 -6.99 4.66
C MET A 57 2.54 -8.40 4.63
N ALA A 58 1.22 -8.50 4.82
CA ALA A 58 0.50 -9.78 4.74
C ALA A 58 -0.04 -9.99 3.32
N ARG A 59 0.04 -11.21 2.78
CA ARG A 59 -0.71 -11.60 1.58
C ARG A 59 -2.19 -11.71 1.94
N ALA A 60 -2.94 -10.65 1.73
CA ALA A 60 -4.28 -10.47 2.26
C ALA A 60 -5.38 -11.01 1.32
N TYR A 61 -5.18 -10.90 0.01
CA TYR A 61 -6.18 -11.28 -0.98
C TYR A 61 -5.53 -12.00 -2.17
N ASP A 62 -6.32 -12.83 -2.83
CA ASP A 62 -5.97 -13.54 -4.06
C ASP A 62 -7.21 -13.61 -4.94
N ASP A 63 -7.09 -13.23 -6.21
CA ASP A 63 -8.18 -13.27 -7.20
C ASP A 63 -8.01 -14.39 -8.24
N GLY A 64 -7.03 -15.26 -8.06
CA GLY A 64 -6.66 -16.36 -8.96
C GLY A 64 -5.71 -15.97 -10.09
N THR A 65 -5.59 -14.68 -10.41
CA THR A 65 -4.59 -14.16 -11.39
C THR A 65 -3.52 -13.33 -10.68
N PHE A 66 -3.93 -12.55 -9.69
CA PHE A 66 -3.08 -11.71 -8.88
C PHE A 66 -3.27 -11.99 -7.39
N ALA A 67 -2.20 -11.76 -6.65
CA ALA A 67 -2.24 -11.70 -5.20
C ALA A 67 -1.90 -10.29 -4.71
N TYR A 68 -2.43 -9.97 -3.53
CA TYR A 68 -2.33 -8.64 -2.96
C TYR A 68 -1.71 -8.71 -1.58
N TYR A 69 -0.58 -8.03 -1.43
CA TYR A 69 0.01 -7.76 -0.14
C TYR A 69 -0.56 -6.45 0.39
N GLU A 70 -1.03 -6.43 1.63
CA GLU A 70 -1.64 -5.25 2.24
C GLU A 70 -1.04 -4.99 3.63
N ILE A 71 -0.92 -3.71 3.97
CA ILE A 71 -0.59 -3.26 5.30
C ILE A 71 -1.31 -1.94 5.60
N THR A 72 -1.78 -1.81 6.85
CA THR A 72 -2.24 -0.53 7.39
C THR A 72 -1.17 0.00 8.35
N LEU A 73 -0.75 1.25 8.14
CA LEU A 73 0.17 1.96 9.00
C LEU A 73 -0.59 2.95 9.87
N ASP A 74 -0.22 3.03 11.13
CA ASP A 74 -0.53 4.13 12.04
C ASP A 74 0.68 5.07 12.07
N LEU A 75 0.49 6.33 11.64
CA LEU A 75 1.55 7.30 11.39
C LEU A 75 1.48 8.48 12.36
N LYS A 76 2.61 8.77 13.00
CA LYS A 76 2.80 10.03 13.75
C LYS A 76 3.05 11.24 12.83
N ASP A 77 3.75 11.01 11.73
CA ASP A 77 3.95 11.98 10.65
C ASP A 77 3.35 11.38 9.37
N THR A 78 2.30 12.02 8.86
CA THR A 78 1.49 11.51 7.73
C THR A 78 2.11 11.80 6.37
N ARG A 79 3.27 12.47 6.31
CA ARG A 79 4.00 12.79 5.07
C ARG A 79 4.89 11.61 4.70
N LEU A 80 4.28 10.58 4.12
CA LEU A 80 4.88 9.26 3.97
C LEU A 80 5.72 9.15 2.69
N ALA A 81 6.91 8.55 2.82
CA ALA A 81 7.68 7.99 1.72
C ALA A 81 7.92 6.50 1.98
N TYR A 82 7.96 5.69 0.92
CA TYR A 82 8.15 4.24 1.05
C TYR A 82 8.62 3.56 -0.24
N VAL A 83 9.20 2.38 -0.07
CA VAL A 83 9.47 1.41 -1.12
C VAL A 83 9.10 0.01 -0.64
N PHE A 84 8.82 -0.90 -1.57
CA PHE A 84 8.61 -2.30 -1.24
C PHE A 84 9.93 -3.05 -1.31
N ARG A 85 10.17 -3.94 -0.35
CA ARG A 85 11.30 -4.87 -0.36
C ARG A 85 10.76 -6.30 -0.42
N LEU A 86 10.99 -6.96 -1.54
CA LEU A 86 10.54 -8.32 -1.82
C LEU A 86 11.70 -9.30 -1.68
N TYR A 87 11.44 -10.44 -1.05
CA TYR A 87 12.44 -11.50 -0.88
C TYR A 87 12.05 -12.73 -1.71
N GLU A 88 12.89 -13.08 -2.67
CA GLU A 88 12.81 -14.33 -3.44
C GLU A 88 13.94 -15.26 -2.93
N GLY A 89 13.58 -16.19 -2.06
CA GLY A 89 14.57 -16.95 -1.28
C GLY A 89 15.40 -16.03 -0.39
N SER A 90 16.72 -16.03 -0.57
CA SER A 90 17.65 -15.14 0.15
C SER A 90 17.89 -13.80 -0.54
N GLN A 91 17.45 -13.65 -1.80
CA GLN A 91 17.71 -12.44 -2.59
C GLN A 91 16.64 -11.39 -2.30
N ALA A 92 17.08 -10.16 -2.02
CA ALA A 92 16.20 -9.01 -1.89
C ALA A 92 16.10 -8.22 -3.19
N TYR A 93 14.91 -7.69 -3.45
CA TYR A 93 14.60 -6.76 -4.52
C TYR A 93 13.83 -5.58 -3.94
N TYR A 94 14.02 -4.40 -4.53
CA TYR A 94 13.35 -3.18 -4.17
C TYR A 94 12.45 -2.73 -5.31
N PHE A 95 11.20 -2.39 -4.99
CA PHE A 95 10.26 -1.84 -5.94
C PHE A 95 9.88 -0.42 -5.53
N SER A 96 10.21 0.52 -6.40
CA SER A 96 10.04 1.96 -6.25
C SER A 96 9.33 2.54 -7.49
N GLU A 97 9.14 3.86 -7.58
CA GLU A 97 8.56 4.50 -8.77
C GLU A 97 9.42 4.28 -10.03
N ARG A 98 10.72 4.03 -9.85
CA ARG A 98 11.65 3.67 -10.94
C ARG A 98 11.44 2.24 -11.46
N GLY A 99 10.71 1.42 -10.71
CA GLY A 99 10.52 0.00 -10.99
C GLY A 99 11.33 -0.89 -10.04
N LEU A 100 11.66 -2.09 -10.52
CA LEU A 100 12.30 -3.13 -9.72
C LEU A 100 13.82 -3.10 -9.84
N THR A 101 14.53 -3.07 -8.71
CA THR A 101 16.00 -3.12 -8.64
C THR A 101 16.47 -4.16 -7.60
N GLN A 102 17.72 -4.62 -7.70
CA GLN A 102 18.32 -5.50 -6.69
C GLN A 102 18.91 -4.73 -5.50
N THR A 103 19.28 -3.48 -5.71
CA THR A 103 19.83 -2.57 -4.71
C THR A 103 19.04 -1.27 -4.69
N TYR A 104 19.02 -0.61 -3.55
CA TYR A 104 18.35 0.67 -3.38
C TYR A 104 19.19 1.56 -2.46
N ASP A 105 19.56 2.74 -2.95
CA ASP A 105 20.33 3.72 -2.20
C ASP A 105 19.41 4.77 -1.59
N PHE A 106 19.20 4.69 -0.27
CA PHE A 106 18.34 5.62 0.45
C PHE A 106 18.88 7.05 0.45
N ASN A 107 20.18 7.29 0.20
CA ASN A 107 20.70 8.66 0.06
C ASN A 107 20.17 9.35 -1.20
N LEU A 108 19.77 8.56 -2.20
CA LEU A 108 19.27 9.01 -3.49
C LEU A 108 17.74 8.84 -3.62
N SER A 109 17.05 8.40 -2.57
CA SER A 109 15.63 8.01 -2.67
C SER A 109 14.66 9.15 -3.02
N TYR A 110 15.09 10.41 -2.91
CA TYR A 110 14.21 11.58 -3.07
C TYR A 110 13.59 11.73 -4.46
N TYR A 111 14.10 11.02 -5.47
CA TYR A 111 13.57 11.06 -6.83
C TYR A 111 12.82 9.79 -7.25
N ASP A 112 12.79 8.72 -6.45
CA ASP A 112 12.19 7.45 -6.87
C ASP A 112 11.42 6.65 -5.81
N PHE A 113 11.36 7.07 -4.54
CA PHE A 113 10.40 6.45 -3.62
C PHE A 113 8.95 6.68 -4.06
N PHE A 114 8.04 5.80 -3.66
CA PHE A 114 6.63 6.15 -3.63
C PHE A 114 6.38 7.12 -2.47
N GLN A 115 5.43 8.03 -2.64
CA GLN A 115 5.08 8.97 -1.58
C GLN A 115 3.57 9.20 -1.50
N PHE A 116 3.09 9.38 -0.27
CA PHE A 116 1.79 9.95 0.01
C PHE A 116 2.00 11.33 0.66
N PRO A 117 1.70 12.45 -0.04
CA PRO A 117 2.21 13.76 0.36
C PRO A 117 1.84 14.20 1.78
N PHE A 118 0.60 13.96 2.20
CA PHE A 118 0.03 14.25 3.51
C PHE A 118 -1.38 13.63 3.60
N ILE A 119 -1.79 13.16 4.77
CA ILE A 119 -3.19 12.75 5.00
C ILE A 119 -4.00 13.99 5.37
N ASN A 120 -4.82 14.47 4.44
CA ASN A 120 -5.78 15.53 4.70
C ASN A 120 -7.11 14.91 5.14
N ASP A 121 -7.63 15.29 6.31
CA ASP A 121 -8.92 14.78 6.83
C ASP A 121 -10.09 15.03 5.87
N ALA A 122 -10.02 16.09 5.06
CA ALA A 122 -11.02 16.38 4.03
C ALA A 122 -11.08 15.32 2.92
N ASP A 123 -9.97 14.62 2.66
CA ASP A 123 -9.84 13.60 1.62
C ASP A 123 -10.10 12.18 2.17
N VAL A 124 -10.30 12.04 3.48
CA VAL A 124 -10.64 10.75 4.12
C VAL A 124 -12.10 10.42 3.87
N ILE A 125 -12.38 9.24 3.31
CA ILE A 125 -13.75 8.79 3.05
C ILE A 125 -14.46 8.49 4.36
N LYS A 126 -15.47 9.29 4.68
CA LYS A 126 -16.30 9.14 5.89
C LYS A 126 -17.57 8.36 5.56
N VAL A 127 -17.60 7.08 5.93
CA VAL A 127 -18.81 6.24 5.80
C VAL A 127 -19.68 6.38 7.06
N PRO A 128 -20.96 6.78 6.94
CA PRO A 128 -21.83 6.91 8.11
C PRO A 128 -21.97 5.59 8.86
N ALA A 129 -21.71 5.59 10.18
CA ALA A 129 -21.59 4.35 10.96
C ALA A 129 -22.84 3.44 10.93
N TRP A 130 -24.03 4.04 10.78
CA TRP A 130 -25.29 3.30 10.75
C TRP A 130 -25.44 2.40 9.51
N THR A 131 -24.80 2.74 8.38
CA THR A 131 -24.93 1.97 7.13
C THR A 131 -24.32 0.57 7.26
N LYS A 132 -23.28 0.41 8.10
CA LYS A 132 -22.65 -0.90 8.38
C LYS A 132 -23.58 -1.89 9.10
N LYS A 133 -24.69 -1.40 9.68
CA LYS A 133 -25.68 -2.21 10.42
C LYS A 133 -27.06 -2.19 9.78
N ALA A 134 -27.25 -1.43 8.70
CA ALA A 134 -28.53 -1.28 8.04
C ALA A 134 -28.81 -2.49 7.12
N LEU A 135 -30.09 -2.86 7.04
CA LEU A 135 -30.63 -3.74 6.02
C LEU A 135 -31.45 -2.88 5.07
N PHE A 136 -31.03 -2.80 3.81
CA PHE A 136 -31.71 -1.99 2.79
C PHE A 136 -32.76 -2.85 2.09
N TYR A 137 -33.96 -2.29 1.91
CA TYR A 137 -35.03 -2.89 1.12
C TYR A 137 -35.42 -1.90 0.03
N GLU A 138 -35.17 -2.28 -1.23
CA GLU A 138 -35.49 -1.45 -2.38
C GLU A 138 -36.96 -1.63 -2.77
N ILE A 139 -37.68 -0.52 -2.89
CA ILE A 139 -39.10 -0.50 -3.27
C ILE A 139 -39.24 0.07 -4.67
N PHE A 140 -39.80 -0.72 -5.59
CA PHE A 140 -40.24 -0.23 -6.88
C PHE A 140 -41.68 0.29 -6.78
N VAL A 141 -41.83 1.60 -6.64
CA VAL A 141 -43.10 2.27 -6.26
C VAL A 141 -44.27 1.91 -7.18
N ASP A 142 -44.06 1.75 -8.48
CA ASP A 142 -45.15 1.44 -9.42
C ASP A 142 -45.75 0.04 -9.26
N ARG A 143 -45.06 -0.87 -8.53
CA ARG A 143 -45.45 -2.28 -8.39
C ARG A 143 -45.42 -2.76 -6.93
N PHE A 144 -45.34 -1.85 -5.97
CA PHE A 144 -45.38 -2.15 -4.53
C PHE A 144 -46.80 -1.98 -4.00
#